data_AF-A0A2M8KS23-F1
#
_entry.id   AF-A0A2M8KS23-F1
#
_cell.length_a   1.000
_cell.length_b   1.000
_cell.length_c   1.000
_cell.angle_alpha   90.00
_cell.angle_beta   90.00
_cell.angle_gamma   90.00
#
_symmetry.space_group_name_H-M   'P 1'
#
loop_
_entity.id
_entity.type
_entity.pdbx_description
1 polymer ?
#
loop_
_entity_poly.entity_id
_entity_poly.type
_entity_poly.pdbx_seq_one_letter_code
_entity_poly.pdbx_strand_id
1 'polypeptide(L)'
;MVDAYRKLLIFFLFIFYTFFVVELFKKSIIAGNYYRRLSSDNSVQAVPISAPRGIFYDRNGVPLVKNEKKSNKNTRTYLYGNEYVHVLGYVGLPNEKSLKDISCGTKASSTQYVGVYGLEKTFECRLRGKPGWVYVETDAHGVQKTELAKDTPLAGTDIHLTFDTDLQKTARQAFGNLVGAAIASNPNTGEVYM
;
A
#
# COMPACT_ATOMS: atom_id res chain seq x y z
N MET A 1 20.55 75.71 24.90
CA MET A 1 19.28 75.10 24.43
C MET A 1 19.50 73.73 23.77
N VAL A 2 20.47 73.56 22.86
CA VAL A 2 20.71 72.29 22.13
C VAL A 2 20.97 71.08 23.02
N ASP A 3 21.75 71.20 24.10
CA ASP A 3 22.05 70.07 24.98
C ASP A 3 20.84 69.54 25.77
N ALA A 4 19.88 70.41 26.09
CA ALA A 4 18.65 70.01 26.78
C ALA A 4 17.75 69.19 25.85
N TYR A 5 17.61 69.61 24.59
CA TYR A 5 16.88 68.86 23.56
C TYR A 5 17.54 67.51 23.23
N ARG A 6 18.89 67.46 23.19
CA ARG A 6 19.62 66.20 22.96
C ARG A 6 19.35 65.17 24.06
N LYS A 7 19.38 65.61 25.34
CA LYS A 7 19.07 64.73 26.49
C LYS A 7 17.62 64.24 26.46
N LEU A 8 16.68 65.12 26.10
CA LEU A 8 15.27 64.78 25.97
C LEU A 8 15.03 63.76 24.84
N LEU A 9 15.69 63.94 23.69
CA LEU A 9 15.58 63.03 22.55
C LEU A 9 16.15 61.63 22.85
N ILE A 10 17.30 61.57 23.54
CA ILE A 10 17.89 60.30 23.99
C ILE A 10 16.96 59.57 24.97
N PHE A 11 16.32 60.32 25.87
CA PHE A 11 15.35 59.76 26.81
C PHE A 11 14.14 59.13 26.11
N PHE A 12 13.57 59.81 25.11
CA PHE A 12 12.47 59.26 24.31
C PHE A 12 12.88 58.05 23.47
N LEU A 13 14.08 58.07 22.88
CA LEU A 13 14.62 56.92 22.16
C LEU A 13 14.81 55.70 23.07
N PHE A 14 15.25 55.92 24.32
CA PHE A 14 15.40 54.85 25.30
C PHE A 14 14.05 54.25 25.70
N ILE A 15 13.03 55.09 25.91
CA ILE A 15 11.66 54.62 26.19
C ILE A 15 11.11 53.83 24.99
N PHE A 16 11.31 54.32 23.77
CA PHE A 16 10.89 53.62 22.56
C PHE A 16 11.59 52.27 22.39
N TYR A 17 12.90 52.24 22.61
CA TYR A 17 13.70 51.00 22.56
C TYR A 17 13.24 49.99 23.61
N THR A 18 13.04 50.42 24.86
CA THR A 18 12.57 49.53 25.93
C THR A 18 11.16 49.00 25.68
N PHE A 19 10.25 49.81 25.14
CA PHE A 19 8.94 49.36 24.68
C PHE A 19 9.05 48.27 23.60
N PHE A 20 9.89 48.50 22.59
CA PHE A 20 10.10 47.55 21.50
C PHE A 20 10.69 46.22 21.99
N VAL A 21 11.66 46.28 22.91
CA VAL A 21 12.25 45.08 23.54
C VAL A 21 11.19 44.29 24.31
N VAL A 22 10.34 44.95 25.11
CA VAL A 22 9.26 44.28 25.85
C VAL A 22 8.26 43.62 24.91
N GLU A 23 7.89 44.28 23.80
CA GLU A 23 6.96 43.75 22.82
C GLU A 23 7.52 42.53 22.07
N LEU A 24 8.82 42.56 21.72
CA LEU A 24 9.52 41.41 21.16
C LEU A 24 9.61 40.26 22.17
N PHE A 25 9.86 40.56 23.45
CA PHE A 25 9.98 39.56 24.51
C PHE A 25 8.63 38.89 24.79
N LYS A 26 7.53 39.66 24.82
CA LYS A 26 6.16 39.13 24.88
C LYS A 26 5.90 38.18 23.71
N LYS A 27 6.26 38.56 22.48
CA LYS A 27 6.09 37.69 21.30
C LYS A 27 6.99 36.45 21.34
N SER A 28 8.21 36.54 21.86
CA SER A 28 9.10 35.38 22.00
C SER A 28 8.63 34.40 23.08
N ILE A 29 8.13 34.90 24.21
CA ILE A 29 7.75 34.10 25.38
C ILE A 29 6.30 33.58 25.31
N ILE A 30 5.34 34.43 24.93
CA ILE A 30 3.91 34.07 24.91
C ILE A 30 3.56 33.33 23.62
N ALA A 31 4.21 33.69 22.50
CA ALA A 31 3.92 33.13 21.19
C ALA A 31 4.84 31.97 20.79
N GLY A 32 5.97 31.79 21.50
CA GLY A 32 6.94 30.73 21.21
C GLY A 32 6.38 29.31 21.36
N ASN A 33 5.47 29.08 22.32
CA ASN A 33 4.83 27.78 22.52
C ASN A 33 3.51 27.64 21.75
N TYR A 34 2.79 28.73 21.53
CA TYR A 34 1.49 28.73 20.86
C TYR A 34 1.61 28.56 19.34
N TYR A 35 2.47 29.35 18.68
CA TYR A 35 2.69 29.25 17.22
C TYR A 35 3.63 28.10 16.84
N ARG A 36 4.48 27.63 17.77
CA ARG A 36 5.22 26.37 17.58
C ARG A 36 4.24 25.20 17.57
N ARG A 37 3.30 25.07 18.51
CA ARG A 37 2.30 23.98 18.50
C ARG A 37 1.34 23.99 17.30
N LEU A 38 0.93 25.18 16.82
CA LEU A 38 0.06 25.30 15.63
C LEU A 38 0.79 25.03 14.31
N SER A 39 2.13 25.02 14.30
CA SER A 39 2.95 24.85 13.08
C SER A 39 3.89 23.64 13.10
N SER A 40 4.30 23.13 14.26
CA SER A 40 5.33 22.07 14.39
C SER A 40 4.75 20.67 14.45
N ASP A 41 3.45 20.54 14.70
CA ASP A 41 2.91 19.29 15.21
C ASP A 41 1.94 18.60 14.26
N ASN A 42 1.57 19.20 13.13
CA ASN A 42 0.76 18.51 12.13
C ASN A 42 1.63 18.15 10.92
N SER A 43 1.90 16.86 10.75
CA SER A 43 2.62 16.30 9.59
C SER A 43 1.63 15.58 8.68
N VAL A 44 1.69 15.89 7.39
CA VAL A 44 0.92 15.14 6.37
C VAL A 44 1.66 13.86 6.05
N GLN A 45 1.07 12.72 6.38
CA GLN A 45 1.64 11.41 6.10
C GLN A 45 0.88 10.73 4.95
N ALA A 46 1.60 10.26 3.94
CA ALA A 46 1.05 9.40 2.90
C ALA A 46 1.11 7.93 3.33
N VAL A 47 -0.05 7.31 3.56
CA VAL A 47 -0.17 5.90 3.89
C VAL A 47 -0.57 5.13 2.62
N PRO A 48 0.20 4.12 2.18
CA PRO A 48 -0.13 3.36 0.98
C PRO A 48 -1.36 2.48 1.22
N ILE A 49 -2.31 2.52 0.28
CA ILE A 49 -3.44 1.60 0.23
C ILE A 49 -3.14 0.51 -0.79
N SER A 50 -3.13 -0.74 -0.33
CA SER A 50 -2.95 -1.89 -1.22
C SER A 50 -4.15 -2.04 -2.15
N ALA A 51 -3.86 -2.29 -3.44
CA ALA A 51 -4.90 -2.52 -4.43
C ALA A 51 -5.56 -3.88 -4.28
N PRO A 52 -6.86 -4.00 -4.60
CA PRO A 52 -7.50 -5.30 -4.75
C PRO A 52 -6.76 -6.13 -5.81
N ARG A 53 -6.32 -7.33 -5.43
CA ARG A 53 -5.58 -8.22 -6.32
C ARG A 53 -6.55 -8.94 -7.28
N GLY A 54 -6.14 -9.21 -8.51
CA GLY A 54 -6.95 -9.98 -9.48
C GLY A 54 -7.24 -11.41 -9.02
N ILE A 55 -8.34 -11.96 -9.52
CA ILE A 55 -8.85 -13.31 -9.28
C ILE A 55 -8.42 -14.21 -10.44
N PHE A 56 -8.17 -15.49 -10.14
CA PHE A 56 -7.97 -16.51 -11.17
C PHE A 56 -9.29 -17.23 -11.45
N TYR A 57 -9.61 -17.39 -12.72
CA TYR A 57 -10.76 -18.14 -13.20
C TYR A 57 -10.30 -19.26 -14.13
N ASP A 58 -11.05 -20.35 -14.12
CA ASP A 58 -10.92 -21.42 -15.09
C ASP A 58 -11.64 -21.05 -16.42
N ARG A 59 -11.62 -21.96 -17.39
CA ARG A 59 -12.22 -21.73 -18.72
C ARG A 59 -13.74 -21.54 -18.69
N ASN A 60 -14.40 -22.07 -17.66
CA ASN A 60 -15.85 -22.03 -17.47
C ASN A 60 -16.26 -20.85 -16.56
N GLY A 61 -15.29 -20.01 -16.14
CA GLY A 61 -15.54 -18.88 -15.25
C GLY A 61 -15.63 -19.26 -13.77
N VAL A 62 -15.24 -20.48 -13.40
CA VAL A 62 -15.20 -20.90 -11.99
C VAL A 62 -13.98 -20.25 -11.33
N PRO A 63 -14.15 -19.56 -10.19
CA PRO A 63 -13.01 -18.96 -9.49
C PRO A 63 -12.11 -20.04 -8.90
N LEU A 64 -10.82 -20.00 -9.25
CA LEU A 64 -9.77 -20.85 -8.70
C LEU A 64 -9.12 -20.22 -7.45
N VAL A 65 -8.96 -18.90 -7.47
CA VAL A 65 -8.32 -18.14 -6.37
C VAL A 65 -9.07 -16.84 -6.14
N LYS A 66 -9.55 -16.62 -4.91
CA LYS A 66 -10.29 -15.40 -4.52
C LYS A 66 -9.59 -14.64 -3.40
N ASN A 67 -9.97 -13.39 -3.22
CA ASN A 67 -9.59 -12.60 -2.05
C ASN A 67 -10.74 -12.60 -1.05
N GLU A 68 -10.45 -12.89 0.21
CA GLU A 68 -11.41 -12.89 1.32
C GLU A 68 -10.96 -11.94 2.42
N LYS A 69 -11.91 -11.29 3.09
CA LYS A 69 -11.63 -10.55 4.32
C LYS A 69 -11.85 -11.49 5.51
N LYS A 70 -10.80 -11.80 6.24
CA LYS A 70 -10.87 -12.52 7.53
C LYS A 70 -10.32 -11.62 8.62
N SER A 71 -11.14 -11.29 9.62
CA SER A 71 -10.76 -10.47 10.78
C SER A 71 -10.02 -9.17 10.41
N ASN A 72 -10.60 -8.37 9.51
CA ASN A 72 -10.01 -7.13 8.96
C ASN A 72 -8.68 -7.31 8.19
N LYS A 73 -8.27 -8.54 7.89
CA LYS A 73 -7.11 -8.85 7.05
C LYS A 73 -7.57 -9.41 5.70
N ASN A 74 -7.10 -8.78 4.61
CA ASN A 74 -7.25 -9.33 3.27
C ASN A 74 -6.38 -10.58 3.16
N THR A 75 -7.02 -11.72 2.86
CA THR A 75 -6.39 -13.03 2.73
C THR A 75 -6.68 -13.59 1.34
N ARG A 76 -5.74 -14.34 0.78
CA ARG A 76 -5.91 -15.01 -0.50
C ARG A 76 -6.28 -16.48 -0.27
N THR A 77 -7.39 -16.92 -0.88
CA THR A 77 -7.97 -18.24 -0.67
C THR A 77 -7.96 -19.02 -1.99
N TYR A 78 -7.34 -20.20 -1.99
CA TYR A 78 -7.24 -21.11 -3.13
C TYR A 78 -8.35 -22.16 -2.99
N LEU A 79 -9.38 -22.05 -3.83
CA LEU A 79 -10.59 -22.87 -3.73
C LEU A 79 -10.33 -24.35 -4.09
N TYR A 80 -9.41 -24.57 -5.02
CA TYR A 80 -8.99 -25.89 -5.50
C TYR A 80 -7.50 -26.11 -5.24
N GLY A 81 -7.07 -25.82 -4.01
CA GLY A 81 -5.65 -25.89 -3.63
C GLY A 81 -5.05 -27.28 -3.82
N ASN A 82 -5.78 -28.34 -3.45
CA ASN A 82 -5.26 -29.72 -3.57
C ASN A 82 -5.09 -30.17 -5.03
N GLU A 83 -5.85 -29.56 -5.93
CA GLU A 83 -5.87 -29.86 -7.35
C GLU A 83 -4.84 -29.03 -8.11
N TYR A 84 -4.60 -27.77 -7.70
CA TYR A 84 -3.86 -26.80 -8.51
C TYR A 84 -2.64 -26.15 -7.86
N VAL A 85 -2.35 -26.38 -6.56
CA VAL A 85 -1.30 -25.62 -5.84
C VAL A 85 0.07 -25.66 -6.51
N HIS A 86 0.40 -26.78 -7.16
CA HIS A 86 1.68 -26.97 -7.84
C HIS A 86 1.82 -26.11 -9.11
N VAL A 87 0.72 -25.68 -9.73
CA VAL A 87 0.73 -24.79 -10.91
C VAL A 87 0.36 -23.36 -10.54
N LEU A 88 -0.74 -23.16 -9.82
CA LEU A 88 -1.17 -21.82 -9.38
C LEU A 88 -0.11 -21.16 -8.49
N GLY A 89 0.53 -21.95 -7.63
CA GLY A 89 1.46 -21.45 -6.62
C GLY A 89 0.75 -20.70 -5.50
N TYR A 90 1.48 -19.79 -4.87
CA TYR A 90 0.99 -19.07 -3.71
C TYR A 90 1.61 -17.69 -3.55
N VAL A 91 0.99 -16.87 -2.69
CA VAL A 91 1.48 -15.58 -2.26
C VAL A 91 2.13 -15.65 -0.88
N GLY A 92 3.07 -14.76 -0.62
CA GLY A 92 3.78 -14.63 0.65
C GLY A 92 4.16 -13.18 0.93
N LEU A 93 4.72 -12.93 2.10
CA LEU A 93 5.28 -11.61 2.40
C LEU A 93 6.51 -11.37 1.50
N PRO A 94 6.78 -10.11 1.11
CA PRO A 94 7.90 -9.81 0.24
C PRO A 94 9.22 -10.09 0.94
N ASN A 95 10.16 -10.69 0.22
CA ASN A 95 11.56 -10.75 0.66
C ASN A 95 12.32 -9.49 0.22
N GLU A 96 13.58 -9.36 0.60
CA GLU A 96 14.41 -8.20 0.26
C GLU A 96 14.47 -7.94 -1.26
N LYS A 97 14.53 -8.99 -2.07
CA LYS A 97 14.52 -8.89 -3.53
C LYS A 97 13.20 -8.32 -4.04
N SER A 98 12.06 -8.82 -3.54
CA SER A 98 10.73 -8.35 -3.91
C SER A 98 10.45 -6.91 -3.47
N LEU A 99 11.03 -6.46 -2.35
CA LEU A 99 10.91 -5.07 -1.89
C LEU A 99 11.68 -4.08 -2.77
N LYS A 100 12.80 -4.54 -3.34
CA LYS A 100 13.60 -3.76 -4.28
C LYS A 100 13.11 -3.88 -5.73
N ASP A 101 12.28 -4.88 -6.01
CA ASP A 101 11.73 -5.11 -7.34
C ASP A 101 10.73 -4.03 -7.75
N ILE A 102 10.98 -3.44 -8.91
CA ILE A 102 10.16 -2.41 -9.55
C ILE A 102 9.66 -2.86 -10.93
N SER A 103 9.79 -4.14 -11.26
CA SER A 103 9.35 -4.74 -12.53
C SER A 103 7.90 -4.39 -12.89
N CYS A 104 7.03 -4.26 -11.88
CA CYS A 104 5.63 -3.89 -12.03
C CYS A 104 5.35 -2.37 -11.90
N GLY A 105 6.37 -1.52 -12.06
CA GLY A 105 6.28 -0.06 -12.02
C GLY A 105 6.30 0.57 -10.62
N THR A 106 5.91 -0.17 -9.58
CA THR A 106 5.96 0.27 -8.18
C THR A 106 6.62 -0.78 -7.29
N LYS A 107 7.21 -0.35 -6.17
CA LYS A 107 7.73 -1.28 -5.15
C LYS A 107 6.59 -1.95 -4.42
N ALA A 108 6.78 -3.21 -4.04
CA ALA A 108 5.86 -3.88 -3.12
C ALA A 108 5.95 -3.26 -1.72
N SER A 109 4.81 -3.07 -1.06
CA SER A 109 4.77 -2.71 0.36
C SER A 109 5.19 -3.91 1.22
N SER A 110 5.90 -3.68 2.32
CA SER A 110 6.32 -4.75 3.26
C SER A 110 5.16 -5.53 3.88
N THR A 111 3.96 -4.93 3.90
CA THR A 111 2.74 -5.53 4.44
C THR A 111 1.86 -6.16 3.37
N GLN A 112 2.23 -6.05 2.09
CA GLN A 112 1.47 -6.56 0.96
C GLN A 112 1.94 -7.96 0.55
N TYR A 113 1.00 -8.86 0.29
CA TYR A 113 1.31 -10.16 -0.27
C TYR A 113 1.75 -10.06 -1.74
N VAL A 114 2.82 -10.78 -2.08
CA VAL A 114 3.38 -10.91 -3.44
C VAL A 114 3.41 -12.38 -3.85
N GLY A 115 3.26 -12.66 -5.15
CA GLY A 115 3.38 -13.99 -5.73
C GLY A 115 4.80 -14.54 -5.57
N VAL A 116 4.92 -15.67 -4.87
CA VAL A 116 6.21 -16.30 -4.55
C VAL A 116 6.54 -17.42 -5.53
N TYR A 117 5.52 -18.11 -6.04
CA TYR A 117 5.66 -19.29 -6.88
C TYR A 117 4.51 -19.42 -7.90
N GLY A 118 4.70 -20.26 -8.92
CA GLY A 118 3.67 -20.63 -9.89
C GLY A 118 3.12 -19.45 -10.69
N LEU A 119 1.87 -19.57 -11.13
CA LEU A 119 1.16 -18.54 -11.88
C LEU A 119 0.96 -17.24 -11.08
N GLU A 120 0.85 -17.31 -9.74
CA GLU A 120 0.81 -16.11 -8.88
C GLU A 120 2.02 -15.19 -9.12
N LYS A 121 3.22 -15.76 -9.21
CA LYS A 121 4.44 -15.00 -9.47
C LYS A 121 4.54 -14.57 -10.93
N THR A 122 4.20 -15.46 -11.86
CA THR A 122 4.26 -15.18 -13.30
C THR A 122 3.36 -14.01 -13.69
N PHE A 123 2.15 -13.95 -13.14
CA PHE A 123 1.18 -12.90 -13.41
C PHE A 123 1.17 -11.78 -12.37
N GLU A 124 2.21 -11.68 -11.52
CA GLU A 124 2.27 -10.74 -10.39
C GLU A 124 1.89 -9.31 -10.80
N CYS A 125 2.51 -8.77 -11.85
CA CYS A 125 2.28 -7.38 -12.25
C CYS A 125 0.83 -7.12 -12.72
N ARG A 126 0.19 -8.11 -13.34
CA ARG A 126 -1.21 -8.00 -13.76
C ARG A 126 -2.14 -8.13 -12.55
N LEU A 127 -1.88 -9.11 -11.69
CA LEU A 127 -2.70 -9.40 -10.52
C LEU A 127 -2.62 -8.32 -9.45
N ARG A 128 -1.44 -7.72 -9.21
CA ARG A 128 -1.22 -6.84 -8.06
C ARG A 128 -1.94 -5.50 -8.16
N GLY A 129 -2.23 -5.04 -9.38
CA GLY A 129 -2.76 -3.69 -9.61
C GLY A 129 -1.77 -2.60 -9.21
N LYS A 130 -2.26 -1.36 -9.07
CA LYS A 130 -1.46 -0.21 -8.66
C LYS A 130 -1.95 0.33 -7.30
N PRO A 131 -1.06 0.48 -6.31
CA PRO A 131 -1.45 0.99 -5.00
C PRO A 131 -1.95 2.42 -5.11
N GLY A 132 -2.90 2.77 -4.23
CA GLY A 132 -3.33 4.14 -4.00
C GLY A 132 -2.70 4.71 -2.74
N TRP A 133 -3.08 5.92 -2.37
CA TRP A 133 -2.52 6.64 -1.21
C TRP A 133 -3.61 7.35 -0.45
N VAL A 134 -3.54 7.32 0.87
CA VAL A 134 -4.35 8.19 1.74
C VAL A 134 -3.42 9.14 2.45
N TYR A 135 -3.71 10.42 2.34
CA TYR A 135 -2.98 11.49 3.00
C TYR A 135 -3.70 11.80 4.30
N VAL A 136 -3.07 11.53 5.43
CA VAL A 136 -3.62 11.80 6.75
C VAL A 136 -2.86 12.93 7.43
N GLU A 137 -3.59 13.78 8.14
CA GLU A 137 -3.01 14.71 9.10
C GLU A 137 -2.71 13.96 10.39
N THR A 138 -1.44 13.96 10.78
CA THR A 138 -0.96 13.32 12.00
C THR A 138 -0.50 14.39 12.98
N ASP A 139 -0.94 14.31 14.24
CA ASP A 139 -0.50 15.23 15.29
C ASP A 139 0.92 14.92 15.81
N ALA A 140 1.44 15.76 16.72
CA ALA A 140 2.79 15.60 17.29
C ALA A 140 3.01 14.27 18.03
N HIS A 141 1.92 13.59 18.40
CA HIS A 141 1.95 12.33 19.13
C HIS A 141 1.79 11.13 18.19
N GLY A 142 1.74 11.35 16.87
CA GLY A 142 1.60 10.30 15.87
C GLY A 142 0.17 9.83 15.64
N VAL A 143 -0.83 10.52 16.20
CA VAL A 143 -2.24 10.13 16.08
C VAL A 143 -2.80 10.68 14.77
N GLN A 144 -3.24 9.79 13.89
CA GLN A 144 -3.90 10.12 12.62
C GLN A 144 -5.30 10.66 12.91
N LYS A 145 -5.56 11.93 12.58
CA LYS A 145 -6.83 12.60 12.92
C LYS A 145 -7.80 12.68 11.75
N THR A 146 -7.30 13.01 10.56
CA THR A 146 -8.18 13.35 9.42
C THR A 146 -7.57 12.90 8.09
N GLU A 147 -8.37 12.23 7.25
CA GLU A 147 -8.05 11.98 5.85
C GLU A 147 -8.19 13.30 5.07
N LEU A 148 -7.08 13.84 4.57
CA LEU A 148 -7.01 15.09 3.81
C LEU A 148 -7.30 14.86 2.32
N ALA A 149 -6.80 13.74 1.79
CA ALA A 149 -6.96 13.37 0.39
C ALA A 149 -6.75 11.87 0.21
N LYS A 150 -7.31 11.33 -0.88
CA LYS A 150 -7.20 9.92 -1.24
C LYS A 150 -7.02 9.75 -2.73
N ASP A 151 -5.92 9.11 -3.08
CA ASP A 151 -5.70 8.51 -4.38
C ASP A 151 -6.22 7.08 -4.37
N THR A 152 -7.12 6.76 -5.32
CA THR A 152 -7.84 5.50 -5.32
C THR A 152 -6.97 4.41 -5.95
N PRO A 153 -6.77 3.25 -5.27
CA PRO A 153 -6.00 2.17 -5.86
C PRO A 153 -6.67 1.61 -7.11
N LEU A 154 -5.86 1.25 -8.11
CA LEU A 154 -6.33 0.56 -9.31
C LEU A 154 -6.26 -0.95 -9.08
N ALA A 155 -7.41 -1.60 -9.14
CA ALA A 155 -7.51 -3.05 -9.00
C ALA A 155 -6.65 -3.77 -10.04
N GLY A 156 -6.11 -4.92 -9.63
CA GLY A 156 -5.42 -5.83 -10.53
C GLY A 156 -6.38 -6.47 -11.53
N THR A 157 -5.81 -6.99 -12.60
CA THR A 157 -6.53 -7.67 -13.66
C THR A 157 -6.79 -9.12 -13.29
N ASP A 158 -8.03 -9.56 -13.49
CA ASP A 158 -8.41 -10.96 -13.39
C ASP A 158 -7.79 -11.77 -14.51
N ILE A 159 -7.43 -13.02 -14.21
CA ILE A 159 -6.77 -13.92 -15.15
C ILE A 159 -7.69 -15.11 -15.42
N HIS A 160 -8.14 -15.20 -16.66
CA HIS A 160 -8.86 -16.37 -17.17
C HIS A 160 -7.85 -17.36 -17.75
N LEU A 161 -7.85 -18.57 -17.21
CA LEU A 161 -7.02 -19.68 -17.65
C LEU A 161 -7.84 -20.62 -18.53
N THR A 162 -7.14 -21.42 -19.32
CA THR A 162 -7.75 -22.49 -20.11
C THR A 162 -8.04 -23.74 -19.26
N PHE A 163 -7.66 -23.75 -17.99
CA PHE A 163 -7.84 -24.89 -17.11
C PHE A 163 -9.30 -25.30 -17.00
N ASP A 164 -9.52 -26.61 -16.87
CA ASP A 164 -10.83 -27.19 -16.64
C ASP A 164 -10.85 -27.87 -15.28
N THR A 165 -11.64 -27.31 -14.35
CA THR A 165 -11.73 -27.77 -12.97
C THR A 165 -12.25 -29.20 -12.84
N ASP A 166 -13.19 -29.60 -13.70
CA ASP A 166 -13.82 -30.91 -13.62
C ASP A 166 -12.91 -31.98 -14.23
N LEU A 167 -12.22 -31.65 -15.33
CA LEU A 167 -11.18 -32.51 -15.89
C LEU A 167 -10.04 -32.73 -14.90
N GLN A 168 -9.56 -31.67 -14.24
CA GLN A 168 -8.46 -31.80 -13.28
C GLN A 168 -8.83 -32.67 -12.08
N LYS A 169 -10.04 -32.50 -11.53
CA LYS A 169 -10.52 -33.38 -10.44
C LYS A 169 -10.59 -34.83 -10.90
N THR A 170 -11.10 -35.08 -12.10
CA THR A 170 -11.20 -36.42 -12.68
C THR A 170 -9.81 -37.04 -12.86
N ALA A 171 -8.86 -36.29 -13.39
CA ALA A 171 -7.47 -36.72 -13.51
C ALA A 171 -6.87 -37.05 -12.14
N ARG A 172 -7.02 -36.15 -11.15
CA ARG A 172 -6.50 -36.37 -9.79
C ARG A 172 -7.08 -37.63 -9.14
N GLN A 173 -8.39 -37.87 -9.31
CA GLN A 173 -9.07 -39.07 -8.84
C GLN A 173 -8.54 -40.33 -9.52
N ALA A 174 -8.30 -40.28 -10.84
CA ALA A 174 -7.72 -41.40 -11.59
C ALA A 174 -6.30 -41.76 -11.13
N PHE A 175 -5.49 -40.77 -10.72
CA PHE A 175 -4.17 -41.02 -10.12
C PHE A 175 -4.26 -41.65 -8.72
N GLY A 176 -5.30 -41.34 -7.95
CA GLY A 176 -5.41 -41.78 -6.56
C GLY A 176 -4.15 -41.44 -5.74
N ASN A 177 -3.49 -42.47 -5.22
CA ASN A 177 -2.26 -42.35 -4.43
C ASN A 177 -0.97 -42.44 -5.25
N LEU A 178 -1.05 -42.61 -6.57
CA LEU A 178 0.11 -42.66 -7.44
C LEU A 178 0.75 -41.28 -7.57
N VAL A 179 2.07 -41.25 -7.59
CA VAL A 179 2.85 -40.04 -7.88
C VAL A 179 3.10 -39.99 -9.38
N GLY A 180 2.70 -38.89 -10.01
CA GLY A 180 2.95 -38.65 -11.41
C GLY A 180 2.32 -37.35 -11.87
N ALA A 181 2.35 -37.13 -13.18
CA ALA A 181 1.75 -35.97 -13.84
C ALA A 181 0.99 -36.44 -15.07
N ALA A 182 -0.10 -35.74 -15.37
CA ALA A 182 -0.79 -35.82 -16.64
C ALA A 182 -0.94 -34.40 -17.20
N ILE A 183 -1.06 -34.33 -18.52
CA ILE A 183 -1.35 -33.10 -19.25
C ILE A 183 -2.45 -33.40 -20.25
N ALA A 184 -3.56 -32.69 -20.15
CA ALA A 184 -4.57 -32.62 -21.20
C ALA A 184 -4.48 -31.30 -21.96
N SER A 185 -4.46 -31.38 -23.29
CA SER A 185 -4.38 -30.20 -24.16
C SER A 185 -5.23 -30.36 -25.41
N ASN A 186 -5.55 -29.23 -26.02
CA ASN A 186 -6.18 -29.17 -27.32
C ASN A 186 -5.10 -29.09 -28.41
N PRO A 187 -4.94 -30.13 -29.26
CA PRO A 187 -3.89 -30.13 -30.28
C PRO A 187 -4.12 -29.09 -31.38
N ASN A 188 -5.34 -28.59 -31.57
CA ASN A 188 -5.66 -27.62 -32.60
C ASN A 188 -5.40 -26.18 -32.18
N THR A 189 -5.58 -25.86 -30.89
CA THR A 189 -5.42 -24.49 -30.34
C THR A 189 -4.18 -24.31 -29.49
N GLY A 190 -3.57 -25.41 -29.01
CA GLY A 190 -2.47 -25.39 -28.05
C GLY A 190 -2.90 -25.09 -26.62
N GLU A 191 -4.20 -24.96 -26.35
CA GLU A 191 -4.72 -24.72 -25.00
C GLU A 191 -4.42 -25.91 -24.09
N VAL A 192 -4.05 -25.61 -22.84
CA VAL A 192 -3.80 -26.62 -21.82
C VAL A 192 -4.98 -26.59 -20.84
N TYR A 193 -5.74 -27.68 -20.78
CA TYR A 193 -6.84 -27.86 -19.83
C TYR A 193 -6.36 -28.37 -18.48
N MET A 194 -5.12 -28.89 -18.53
CA MET A 194 -4.32 -29.58 -17.52
C MET A 194 -4.60 -31.07 -17.43
#